data_AF-A0A5C8LXY5-F1
#
_entry.id   AF-A0A5C8LXY5-F1
#
_cell.length_a   1.000
_cell.length_b   1.000
_cell.length_c   1.000
_cell.angle_alpha   90.00
_cell.angle_beta   90.00
_cell.angle_gamma   90.00
#
_symmetry.space_group_name_H-M   'P 1'
#
loop_
_entity.id
_entity.type
_entity.pdbx_description
1 polymer ?
#
loop_
_entity_poly.entity_id
_entity_poly.type
_entity_poly.pdbx_seq_one_letter_code
_entity_poly.pdbx_strand_id
1 'polypeptide(L)'
;MEAAKNKDEVIGNIDISTIIVQSDFTPADGLLKGEVDTGYRIKPGDQGQVLFQDERGVLASRYLEGTGSITVVLTPNWMLNGTIDKESHFELIWPLFAKSWDAVWVDETHHGLVKKPGLLAIYPVWLVFASVQLGLALLLWLWLRGKRFGPVYTPRAWTVRRGDEGLQAVAAWYERLGYREEALAHQQQLLRQLLQQRWGLSPSASVAQAAEAARSRWPEAQAAQLARLLEEPPAAGGGMAEPRAAKQRGVSAKAFVQRRERWAT
;
A
#
# COMPACT_ATOMS: atom_id res chain seq x y z
N MET A 1 -33.82 -10.44 -7.24
CA MET A 1 -33.65 -10.90 -5.85
C MET A 1 -34.52 -12.13 -5.74
N GLU A 2 -34.03 -13.34 -5.58
CA GLU A 2 -32.84 -13.80 -4.86
C GLU A 2 -32.53 -15.20 -5.41
N ALA A 3 -31.47 -15.27 -6.21
CA ALA A 3 -30.84 -16.53 -6.56
C ALA A 3 -29.76 -16.77 -5.50
N ALA A 4 -29.76 -17.98 -4.93
CA ALA A 4 -28.64 -18.70 -4.31
C ALA A 4 -28.99 -19.26 -2.93
N LYS A 5 -29.51 -20.49 -2.90
CA LYS A 5 -29.08 -21.49 -1.92
C LYS A 5 -29.57 -22.88 -2.31
N ASN A 6 -28.79 -23.59 -3.12
CA ASN A 6 -28.52 -24.99 -2.81
C ASN A 6 -27.23 -25.43 -3.51
N LYS A 7 -26.11 -25.28 -2.80
CA LYS A 7 -24.86 -25.97 -3.07
C LYS A 7 -24.60 -26.85 -1.84
N ASP A 8 -25.50 -27.79 -1.61
CA ASP A 8 -25.20 -28.94 -0.77
C ASP A 8 -24.24 -29.82 -1.58
N GLU A 9 -22.97 -29.56 -1.28
CA GLU A 9 -21.81 -30.38 -1.47
C GLU A 9 -22.17 -31.86 -1.24
N VAL A 10 -22.01 -32.69 -2.27
CA VAL A 10 -22.11 -34.15 -2.18
C VAL A 10 -20.93 -34.63 -1.33
N ILE A 11 -21.05 -34.48 -0.02
CA ILE A 11 -20.27 -35.25 0.95
C ILE A 11 -20.92 -36.63 0.91
N GLY A 12 -20.23 -37.61 0.32
CA GLY A 12 -20.69 -39.00 0.35
C GLY A 12 -21.01 -39.37 1.81
N ASN A 13 -22.25 -39.76 2.07
CA ASN A 13 -22.63 -40.24 3.38
C ASN A 13 -21.83 -41.52 3.62
N ILE A 14 -20.95 -41.51 4.63
CA ILE A 14 -20.19 -42.70 5.01
C ILE A 14 -21.17 -43.60 5.75
N ASP A 15 -21.63 -44.65 5.07
CA ASP A 15 -22.55 -45.63 5.63
C ASP A 15 -21.76 -46.88 6.03
N ILE A 16 -21.93 -47.37 7.26
CA ILE A 16 -21.38 -48.66 7.67
C ILE A 16 -22.30 -49.74 7.12
N SER A 17 -21.83 -50.45 6.10
CA SER A 17 -22.58 -51.50 5.43
C SER A 17 -22.12 -52.88 5.87
N THR A 18 -23.05 -53.82 5.87
CA THR A 18 -22.71 -55.25 5.94
C THR A 18 -22.31 -55.72 4.54
N ILE A 19 -21.08 -56.22 4.43
CA ILE A 19 -20.46 -56.67 3.20
C ILE A 19 -20.55 -58.18 3.13
N ILE A 20 -21.20 -58.67 2.09
CA ILE A 20 -21.25 -60.08 1.73
C ILE A 20 -20.04 -60.34 0.84
N VAL A 21 -19.19 -61.28 1.29
CA VAL A 21 -18.00 -61.73 0.58
C VAL A 21 -18.26 -63.10 -0.03
N GLN A 22 -17.81 -63.35 -1.26
CA GLN A 22 -17.90 -64.69 -1.84
C GLN A 22 -16.95 -65.66 -1.14
N SER A 23 -17.44 -66.87 -0.86
CA SER A 23 -16.76 -67.92 -0.09
C SER A 23 -15.47 -68.44 -0.72
N ASP A 24 -15.27 -68.21 -2.01
CA ASP A 24 -14.04 -68.59 -2.73
C ASP A 24 -12.93 -67.52 -2.60
N PHE A 25 -13.26 -66.34 -2.07
CA PHE A 25 -12.37 -65.20 -2.05
C PHE A 25 -11.69 -64.96 -0.69
N THR A 26 -12.30 -65.34 0.43
CA THR A 26 -11.74 -65.08 1.77
C THR A 26 -11.94 -66.28 2.69
N PRO A 27 -10.93 -66.71 3.47
CA PRO A 27 -11.07 -67.81 4.42
C PRO A 27 -11.96 -67.47 5.63
N ALA A 28 -12.33 -66.19 5.79
CA ALA A 28 -13.33 -65.75 6.75
C ALA A 28 -14.73 -65.91 6.13
N ASP A 29 -15.38 -67.03 6.42
CA ASP A 29 -16.81 -67.18 6.15
C ASP A 29 -17.59 -66.14 6.96
N GLY A 30 -18.20 -65.15 6.32
CA GLY A 30 -19.18 -64.32 7.00
C GLY A 30 -19.38 -62.90 6.49
N LEU A 31 -20.45 -62.31 7.01
CA LEU A 31 -20.85 -60.93 6.87
C LEU A 31 -19.79 -60.03 7.54
N LEU A 32 -18.96 -59.37 6.75
CA LEU A 32 -17.98 -58.39 7.22
C LEU A 32 -18.61 -56.99 7.27
N LYS A 33 -18.00 -56.05 7.97
CA LYS A 33 -18.46 -54.65 7.99
C LYS A 33 -17.45 -53.75 7.30
N GLY A 34 -17.96 -52.76 6.58
CA GLY A 34 -17.10 -51.76 5.93
C GLY A 34 -17.81 -50.43 5.74
N GLU A 35 -17.07 -49.34 5.87
CA GLU A 35 -17.48 -47.98 5.58
C GLU A 35 -17.54 -47.77 4.05
N VAL A 36 -18.73 -47.54 3.51
CA VAL A 36 -18.94 -47.30 2.07
C VAL A 36 -19.26 -45.83 1.86
N ASP A 37 -18.38 -45.09 1.21
CA ASP A 37 -18.47 -43.64 0.97
C ASP A 37 -18.95 -43.29 -0.45
N THR A 38 -19.48 -44.28 -1.18
CA THR A 38 -19.88 -44.15 -2.59
C THR A 38 -21.32 -44.56 -2.85
N GLY A 39 -22.02 -43.75 -3.63
CA GLY A 39 -23.34 -44.08 -4.16
C GLY A 39 -23.31 -44.94 -5.44
N TYR A 40 -22.13 -45.14 -6.03
CA TYR A 40 -21.97 -45.92 -7.26
C TYR A 40 -21.95 -47.41 -6.97
N ARG A 41 -22.43 -48.22 -7.91
CA ARG A 41 -22.42 -49.68 -7.84
C ARG A 41 -21.95 -50.27 -9.17
N ILE A 42 -21.13 -51.30 -9.09
CA ILE A 42 -20.66 -52.02 -10.26
C ILE A 42 -21.82 -52.84 -10.83
N LYS A 43 -21.98 -52.82 -12.15
CA LYS A 43 -22.81 -53.79 -12.87
C LYS A 43 -21.87 -54.83 -13.47
N PRO A 44 -21.67 -55.99 -12.83
CA PRO A 44 -20.85 -57.04 -13.42
C PRO A 44 -21.48 -57.45 -14.75
N GLY A 45 -20.71 -57.44 -15.83
CA GLY A 45 -21.11 -58.03 -17.10
C GLY A 45 -21.05 -59.56 -17.04
N ASP A 46 -21.32 -60.23 -18.16
CA ASP A 46 -21.42 -61.70 -18.22
C ASP A 46 -20.16 -62.46 -17.77
N GLN A 47 -18.99 -61.80 -17.76
CA GLN A 47 -17.70 -62.36 -17.36
C GLN A 47 -17.19 -61.78 -16.01
N GLY A 48 -18.00 -61.00 -15.31
CA GLY A 48 -17.64 -60.34 -14.05
C GLY A 48 -17.94 -61.22 -12.84
N GLN A 49 -16.91 -61.63 -12.12
CA GLN A 49 -17.04 -62.27 -10.82
C GLN A 49 -17.24 -61.23 -9.72
N VAL A 50 -18.35 -61.30 -8.99
CA VAL A 50 -18.62 -60.45 -7.82
C VAL A 50 -17.72 -60.87 -6.66
N LEU A 51 -17.01 -59.92 -6.05
CA LEU A 51 -16.17 -60.19 -4.87
C LEU A 51 -16.83 -59.68 -3.58
N PHE A 52 -17.27 -58.42 -3.59
CA PHE A 52 -17.92 -57.75 -2.47
C PHE A 52 -19.25 -57.15 -2.91
N GLN A 53 -20.28 -57.34 -2.10
CA GLN A 53 -21.58 -56.71 -2.30
C GLN A 53 -22.19 -56.27 -0.97
N ASP A 54 -22.92 -55.17 -1.00
CA ASP A 54 -23.78 -54.71 0.10
C ASP A 54 -25.26 -54.78 -0.31
N GLU A 55 -26.14 -54.32 0.57
CA GLU A 55 -27.60 -54.26 0.30
C GLU A 55 -27.96 -53.38 -0.91
N ARG A 56 -27.08 -52.47 -1.32
CA ARG A 56 -27.29 -51.53 -2.43
C ARG A 56 -26.71 -52.05 -3.74
N GLY A 57 -25.80 -53.03 -3.71
CA GLY A 57 -25.28 -53.72 -4.88
C GLY A 57 -23.79 -54.09 -4.79
N VAL A 58 -23.17 -54.31 -5.95
CA VAL A 58 -21.77 -54.75 -6.04
C VAL A 58 -20.79 -53.60 -5.83
N LEU A 59 -19.82 -53.81 -4.95
CA LEU A 59 -18.76 -52.86 -4.59
C LEU A 59 -17.40 -53.26 -5.16
N ALA A 60 -17.17 -54.55 -5.39
CA ALA A 60 -15.99 -55.03 -6.09
C ALA A 60 -16.30 -56.18 -7.04
N SER A 61 -15.66 -56.16 -8.20
CA SER A 61 -15.79 -57.20 -9.23
C SER A 61 -14.44 -57.48 -9.85
N ARG A 62 -14.23 -58.75 -10.23
CA ARG A 62 -13.07 -59.22 -10.97
C ARG A 62 -13.47 -59.64 -12.38
N TYR A 63 -12.66 -59.25 -13.35
CA TYR A 63 -12.80 -59.58 -14.76
C TYR A 63 -11.54 -60.30 -15.21
N LEU A 64 -11.69 -61.38 -15.96
CA LEU A 64 -10.55 -62.04 -16.61
C LEU A 64 -10.18 -61.25 -17.86
N GLU A 65 -8.89 -60.92 -17.99
CA GLU A 65 -8.37 -60.19 -19.14
C GLU A 65 -7.08 -60.89 -19.61
N GLY A 66 -7.17 -61.59 -20.75
CA GLY A 66 -6.07 -62.43 -21.24
C GLY A 66 -5.70 -63.54 -20.25
N THR A 67 -4.43 -63.57 -19.84
CA THR A 67 -3.91 -64.50 -18.81
C THR A 67 -3.98 -63.94 -17.39
N GLY A 68 -4.47 -62.71 -17.24
CA GLY A 68 -4.54 -61.99 -15.97
C GLY A 68 -5.98 -61.70 -15.56
N SER A 69 -6.10 -60.83 -14.56
CA SER A 69 -7.40 -60.37 -14.08
C SER A 69 -7.35 -58.91 -13.66
N ILE A 70 -8.40 -58.17 -13.97
CA ILE A 70 -8.63 -56.80 -13.49
C ILE A 70 -9.60 -56.88 -12.33
N THR A 71 -9.21 -56.37 -11.16
CA THR A 71 -10.11 -56.24 -10.01
C THR A 71 -10.43 -54.78 -9.79
N VAL A 72 -11.72 -54.44 -9.82
CA VAL A 72 -12.23 -53.09 -9.58
C VAL A 72 -12.86 -53.06 -8.21
N VAL A 73 -12.48 -52.08 -7.37
CA VAL A 73 -12.98 -51.89 -6.01
C VAL A 73 -13.42 -50.43 -5.86
N LEU A 74 -14.66 -50.20 -5.43
CA LEU A 74 -15.22 -48.85 -5.30
C LEU A 74 -14.95 -48.19 -3.94
N THR A 75 -14.32 -48.89 -3.00
CA THR A 75 -14.03 -48.45 -1.63
C THR A 75 -12.51 -48.33 -1.39
N PRO A 76 -11.84 -47.37 -2.06
CA PRO A 76 -10.39 -47.17 -1.88
C PRO A 76 -10.04 -46.68 -0.46
N ASN A 77 -11.01 -46.09 0.24
CA ASN A 77 -10.89 -45.68 1.64
C ASN A 77 -10.49 -46.82 2.58
N TRP A 78 -10.81 -48.09 2.26
CA TRP A 78 -10.41 -49.25 3.07
C TRP A 78 -8.89 -49.48 3.10
N MET A 79 -8.13 -48.89 2.16
CA MET A 79 -6.66 -49.02 2.07
C MET A 79 -5.89 -47.89 2.75
N LEU A 80 -6.55 -46.85 3.25
CA LEU A 80 -5.87 -45.69 3.82
C LEU A 80 -5.35 -45.99 5.23
N ASN A 81 -4.17 -45.46 5.57
CA ASN A 81 -3.54 -45.67 6.89
C ASN A 81 -4.44 -45.30 8.09
N GLY A 82 -5.40 -44.38 7.91
CA GLY A 82 -6.29 -43.93 9.00
C GLY A 82 -7.60 -44.70 9.12
N THR A 83 -7.84 -45.67 8.25
CA THR A 83 -9.11 -46.42 8.15
C THR A 83 -8.92 -47.91 7.94
N ILE A 84 -7.73 -48.39 7.54
CA ILE A 84 -7.46 -49.81 7.29
C ILE A 84 -7.70 -50.70 8.52
N ASP A 85 -7.56 -50.15 9.72
CA ASP A 85 -7.76 -50.81 11.02
C ASP A 85 -9.20 -50.65 11.56
N LYS A 86 -10.10 -50.02 10.80
CA LYS A 86 -11.50 -49.86 11.16
C LYS A 86 -12.38 -50.95 10.57
N GLU A 87 -13.44 -51.30 11.30
CA GLU A 87 -14.40 -52.34 10.92
C GLU A 87 -13.69 -53.63 10.50
N SER A 88 -13.98 -54.17 9.31
CA SER A 88 -13.31 -55.32 8.71
C SER A 88 -12.53 -54.96 7.44
N HIS A 89 -12.06 -53.71 7.32
CA HIS A 89 -11.42 -53.22 6.09
C HIS A 89 -10.18 -54.01 5.70
N PHE A 90 -9.33 -54.36 6.68
CA PHE A 90 -8.15 -55.18 6.43
C PHE A 90 -8.52 -56.57 5.91
N GLU A 91 -9.49 -57.24 6.56
CA GLU A 91 -9.97 -58.56 6.17
C GLU A 91 -10.61 -58.56 4.78
N LEU A 92 -11.28 -57.45 4.42
CA LEU A 92 -11.88 -57.26 3.10
C LEU A 92 -10.81 -57.09 2.01
N ILE A 93 -9.78 -56.29 2.26
CA ILE A 93 -8.81 -55.92 1.22
C ILE A 93 -7.64 -56.88 1.11
N TRP A 94 -7.12 -57.40 2.22
CA TRP A 94 -5.92 -58.24 2.26
C TRP A 94 -5.95 -59.43 1.28
N PRO A 95 -7.07 -60.16 1.10
CA PRO A 95 -7.13 -61.28 0.15
C PRO A 95 -6.91 -60.87 -1.31
N LEU A 96 -7.07 -59.59 -1.67
CA LEU A 96 -6.73 -59.09 -3.00
C LEU A 96 -5.22 -59.16 -3.27
N PHE A 97 -4.41 -59.06 -2.21
CA PHE A 97 -2.96 -59.00 -2.26
C PHE A 97 -2.27 -60.28 -1.81
N ALA A 98 -2.99 -61.18 -1.12
CA ALA A 98 -2.49 -62.44 -0.57
C ALA A 98 -2.18 -63.50 -1.66
N LYS A 99 -1.27 -63.16 -2.58
CA LYS A 99 -0.73 -64.03 -3.63
C LYS A 99 0.79 -63.90 -3.69
N SER A 100 1.45 -64.88 -4.26
CA SER A 100 2.87 -64.76 -4.61
C SER A 100 3.01 -63.87 -5.84
N TRP A 101 3.73 -62.76 -5.71
CA TRP A 101 4.01 -61.84 -6.80
C TRP A 101 5.51 -61.82 -7.07
N ASP A 102 5.91 -62.01 -8.32
CA ASP A 102 7.31 -61.86 -8.73
C ASP A 102 7.74 -60.38 -8.80
N ALA A 103 6.79 -59.51 -9.18
CA ALA A 103 6.96 -58.06 -9.22
C ALA A 103 5.61 -57.37 -9.01
N VAL A 104 5.64 -56.21 -8.35
CA VAL A 104 4.47 -55.34 -8.14
C VAL A 104 4.75 -53.98 -8.76
N TRP A 105 3.89 -53.59 -9.70
CA TRP A 105 3.93 -52.29 -10.35
C TRP A 105 2.78 -51.44 -9.82
N VAL A 106 3.08 -50.21 -9.40
CA VAL A 106 2.09 -49.26 -8.90
C VAL A 106 2.08 -48.07 -9.86
N ASP A 107 0.93 -47.80 -10.44
CA ASP A 107 0.69 -46.60 -11.23
C ASP A 107 -0.42 -45.79 -10.57
N GLU A 108 -0.18 -44.49 -10.37
CA GLU A 108 -1.11 -43.56 -9.77
C GLU A 108 -1.46 -42.47 -10.78
N THR A 109 -2.56 -42.68 -11.51
CA THR A 109 -3.09 -41.64 -12.38
C THR A 109 -3.85 -40.61 -11.54
N HIS A 110 -3.18 -39.49 -11.25
CA HIS A 110 -3.79 -38.34 -10.60
C HIS A 110 -4.76 -37.64 -11.56
N HIS A 111 -6.02 -38.07 -11.60
CA HIS A 111 -7.07 -37.22 -12.16
C HIS A 111 -7.23 -36.04 -11.20
N GLY A 112 -6.98 -34.82 -11.68
CA GLY A 112 -6.86 -33.56 -10.91
C GLY A 112 -8.10 -33.09 -10.13
N LEU A 113 -8.89 -34.00 -9.56
CA LEU A 113 -9.98 -33.79 -8.60
C LEU A 113 -9.49 -33.47 -7.19
N VAL A 114 -8.22 -33.09 -7.02
CA VAL A 114 -7.76 -32.51 -5.77
C VAL A 114 -8.27 -31.07 -5.76
N LYS A 115 -9.28 -30.77 -4.92
CA LYS A 115 -9.52 -29.40 -4.46
C LYS A 115 -8.17 -28.92 -3.92
N LYS A 116 -7.48 -28.06 -4.67
CA LYS A 116 -6.17 -27.55 -4.29
C LYS A 116 -6.28 -27.09 -2.83
N PRO A 117 -5.60 -27.74 -1.87
CA PRO A 117 -5.69 -27.34 -0.49
C PRO A 117 -5.27 -25.87 -0.46
N GLY A 118 -6.09 -25.01 0.17
CA GLY A 118 -5.71 -23.60 0.31
C GLY A 118 -4.33 -23.52 0.99
N LEU A 119 -3.60 -22.42 0.79
CA LEU A 119 -2.25 -22.23 1.36
C LEU A 119 -2.16 -22.50 2.88
N LEU A 120 -3.29 -22.40 3.59
CA LEU A 120 -3.41 -22.63 5.02
C LEU A 120 -3.82 -24.07 5.40
N ALA A 121 -4.25 -24.90 4.46
CA ALA A 121 -4.75 -26.26 4.70
C ALA A 121 -3.64 -27.26 5.09
N ILE A 122 -2.38 -26.89 4.88
CA ILE A 122 -1.21 -27.67 5.30
C ILE A 122 -1.01 -27.54 6.83
N TYR A 123 -1.53 -26.47 7.44
CA TYR A 123 -1.30 -26.17 8.84
C TYR A 123 -2.45 -26.69 9.73
N PRO A 124 -2.13 -27.21 10.93
CA PRO A 124 -3.15 -27.56 11.91
C PRO A 124 -4.07 -26.37 12.23
N VAL A 125 -5.37 -26.63 12.38
CA VAL A 125 -6.39 -25.60 12.59
C VAL A 125 -6.08 -24.70 13.79
N TRP A 126 -5.60 -25.27 14.91
CA TRP A 126 -5.25 -24.50 16.11
C TRP A 126 -4.11 -23.50 15.88
N LEU A 127 -3.13 -23.84 15.04
CA LEU A 127 -2.00 -22.98 14.73
C LEU A 127 -2.44 -21.79 13.87
N VAL A 128 -3.34 -22.03 12.93
CA VAL A 128 -3.95 -20.98 12.10
C VAL A 128 -4.72 -20.01 12.98
N PHE A 129 -5.55 -20.51 13.90
CA PHE A 129 -6.27 -19.65 14.86
C PHE A 129 -5.33 -18.84 15.76
N ALA A 130 -4.30 -19.47 16.33
CA ALA A 130 -3.32 -18.79 17.17
C ALA A 130 -2.59 -17.67 16.40
N SER A 131 -2.21 -17.93 15.14
CA SER A 131 -1.53 -16.97 14.28
C SER A 131 -2.42 -15.76 13.93
N VAL A 132 -3.71 -16.01 13.65
CA VAL A 132 -4.69 -14.94 13.40
C VAL A 132 -4.89 -14.09 14.65
N GLN A 133 -5.04 -14.70 15.83
CA GLN A 133 -5.19 -13.97 17.10
C GLN A 133 -3.94 -13.14 17.41
N LEU A 134 -2.74 -13.69 17.20
CA LEU A 134 -1.49 -12.97 17.39
C LEU A 134 -1.35 -11.80 16.42
N GLY A 135 -1.70 -11.98 15.15
CA GLY A 135 -1.72 -10.92 14.16
C GLY A 135 -2.68 -9.79 14.54
N LEU A 136 -3.87 -10.14 15.02
CA LEU A 136 -4.86 -9.16 15.48
C LEU A 136 -4.38 -8.41 16.73
N ALA A 137 -3.79 -9.12 17.69
CA ALA A 137 -3.20 -8.53 18.89
C ALA A 137 -2.05 -7.59 18.53
N LEU A 138 -1.21 -7.96 17.55
CA LEU A 138 -0.12 -7.13 17.07
C LEU A 138 -0.67 -5.86 16.40
N LEU A 139 -1.72 -5.96 15.59
CA LEU A 139 -2.37 -4.80 14.96
C LEU A 139 -2.99 -3.86 16.00
N LEU A 140 -3.69 -4.41 17.00
CA LEU A 140 -4.24 -3.64 18.12
C LEU A 140 -3.13 -2.99 18.95
N TRP A 141 -2.04 -3.71 19.21
CA TRP A 141 -0.88 -3.17 19.89
C TRP A 141 -0.23 -2.05 19.08
N LEU A 142 -0.08 -2.22 17.76
CA LEU A 142 0.42 -1.19 16.85
C LEU A 142 -0.51 0.02 16.82
N TRP A 143 -1.83 -0.17 16.88
CA TRP A 143 -2.81 0.91 16.97
C TRP A 143 -2.60 1.68 18.28
N LEU A 144 -2.57 0.98 19.41
CA LEU A 144 -2.42 1.59 20.74
C LEU A 144 -1.09 2.34 20.89
N ARG A 145 0.00 1.82 20.30
CA ARG A 145 1.32 2.47 20.29
C ARG A 145 1.45 3.54 19.23
N GLY A 146 0.78 3.36 18.09
CA GLY A 146 0.82 4.20 16.90
C GLY A 146 -0.05 5.44 17.05
N LYS A 147 0.26 6.28 18.04
CA LYS A 147 -0.48 7.54 18.25
C LYS A 147 -0.29 8.54 17.10
N ARG A 148 0.71 8.36 16.21
CA ARG A 148 0.97 9.22 15.03
C ARG A 148 1.71 8.45 13.90
N PHE A 149 0.99 7.96 12.90
CA PHE A 149 1.57 7.59 11.59
C PHE A 149 1.73 8.83 10.71
N GLY A 150 2.42 9.84 11.21
CA GLY A 150 2.60 11.10 10.50
C GLY A 150 3.78 11.89 11.05
N PRO A 151 4.50 12.63 10.20
CA PRO A 151 5.53 13.54 10.66
C PRO A 151 4.93 14.48 11.70
N VAL A 152 5.61 14.66 12.83
CA VAL A 152 5.27 15.73 13.76
C VAL A 152 5.69 17.02 13.08
N TYR A 153 4.76 17.64 12.36
CA TYR A 153 4.90 19.03 11.96
C TYR A 153 4.83 19.85 13.24
N THR A 154 5.97 20.09 13.88
CA THR A 154 6.07 21.17 14.84
C THR A 154 5.67 22.44 14.08
N PRO A 155 4.65 23.20 14.51
CA PRO A 155 4.44 24.53 13.98
C PRO A 155 5.79 25.23 14.06
N ARG A 156 6.29 25.72 12.92
CA ARG A 156 7.57 26.45 12.89
C ARG A 156 7.48 27.47 14.02
N ALA A 157 8.38 27.38 15.00
CA ALA A 157 8.44 28.36 16.07
C ALA A 157 8.42 29.73 15.38
N TRP A 158 7.58 30.64 15.87
CA TRP A 158 7.47 32.00 15.35
C TRP A 158 8.81 32.68 15.63
N THR A 159 9.82 32.39 14.81
CA THR A 159 11.06 33.14 14.78
C THR A 159 10.61 34.54 14.49
N VAL A 160 10.75 35.43 15.48
CA VAL A 160 10.40 36.84 15.38
C VAL A 160 10.89 37.30 14.01
N ARG A 161 9.94 37.60 13.12
CA ARG A 161 10.24 38.00 11.75
C ARG A 161 11.21 39.16 11.88
N ARG A 162 12.48 38.93 11.53
CA ARG A 162 13.53 39.88 11.84
C ARG A 162 13.19 41.12 11.01
N GLY A 163 13.02 42.28 11.65
CA GLY A 163 12.42 43.47 11.01
C GLY A 163 13.18 43.96 9.78
N ASP A 164 14.41 43.49 9.61
CA ASP A 164 15.33 43.71 8.51
C ASP A 164 15.05 42.85 7.26
N GLU A 165 14.31 41.74 7.37
CA GLU A 165 13.97 40.88 6.21
C GLU A 165 13.14 41.64 5.16
N GLY A 166 12.21 42.50 5.61
CA GLY A 166 11.42 43.35 4.73
C GLY A 166 12.29 44.38 4.02
N LEU A 167 13.25 44.97 4.73
CA LEU A 167 14.18 45.93 4.16
C LEU A 167 15.12 45.29 3.14
N GLN A 168 15.65 44.10 3.44
CA GLN A 168 16.50 43.34 2.51
C GLN A 168 15.73 42.93 1.25
N ALA A 169 14.46 42.53 1.39
CA ALA A 169 13.63 42.20 0.24
C ALA A 169 13.36 43.40 -0.66
N VAL A 170 13.10 44.58 -0.08
CA VAL A 170 12.91 45.82 -0.84
C VAL A 170 14.23 46.24 -1.51
N ALA A 171 15.36 46.20 -0.80
CA ALA A 171 16.67 46.53 -1.36
C ALA A 171 17.01 45.64 -2.58
N ALA A 172 16.84 44.32 -2.45
CA ALA A 172 17.05 43.38 -3.54
C ALA A 172 16.12 43.64 -4.75
N TRP A 173 14.92 44.15 -4.51
CA TRP A 173 13.98 44.50 -5.58
C TRP A 173 14.41 45.76 -6.34
N TYR A 174 14.87 46.79 -5.63
CA TYR A 174 15.41 48.01 -6.24
C TYR A 174 16.68 47.73 -7.06
N GLU A 175 17.56 46.85 -6.57
CA GLU A 175 18.74 46.39 -7.31
C GLU A 175 18.35 45.65 -8.59
N ARG A 176 17.43 44.68 -8.50
CA ARG A 176 17.04 43.85 -9.64
C ARG A 176 16.30 44.61 -10.73
N LEU A 177 15.55 45.65 -10.38
CA LEU A 177 14.82 46.49 -11.33
C LEU A 177 15.63 47.67 -11.86
N GLY A 178 16.87 47.86 -11.38
CA GLY A 178 17.73 48.95 -11.85
C GLY A 178 17.33 50.33 -11.33
N TYR A 179 16.49 50.42 -10.29
CA TYR A 179 15.99 51.69 -9.72
C TYR A 179 16.97 52.37 -8.76
N ARG A 180 18.26 52.27 -9.04
CA ARG A 180 19.34 52.84 -8.20
C ARG A 180 19.20 54.37 -8.09
N GLU A 181 18.88 55.04 -9.19
CA GLU A 181 18.76 56.50 -9.24
C GLU A 181 17.58 56.99 -8.39
N GLU A 182 16.43 56.32 -8.47
CA GLU A 182 15.24 56.62 -7.67
C GLU A 182 15.48 56.38 -6.18
N ALA A 183 16.18 55.30 -5.82
CA ALA A 183 16.57 55.04 -4.45
C ALA A 183 17.48 56.13 -3.87
N LEU A 184 18.48 56.58 -4.64
CA LEU A 184 19.37 57.67 -4.25
C LEU A 184 18.64 59.00 -4.12
N ALA A 185 17.74 59.32 -5.06
CA ALA A 185 16.92 60.53 -4.99
C ALA A 185 16.05 60.56 -3.71
N HIS A 186 15.45 59.43 -3.34
CA HIS A 186 14.70 59.32 -2.08
C HIS A 186 15.59 59.52 -0.84
N GLN A 187 16.81 58.96 -0.84
CA GLN A 187 17.76 59.16 0.27
C GLN A 187 18.23 60.62 0.38
N GLN A 188 18.48 61.29 -0.75
CA GLN A 188 18.84 62.71 -0.78
C GLN A 188 17.69 63.60 -0.28
N GLN A 189 16.45 63.28 -0.67
CA GLN A 189 15.28 63.99 -0.18
C GLN A 189 15.11 63.82 1.34
N LEU A 190 15.28 62.59 1.85
CA LEU A 190 15.24 62.32 3.29
C LEU A 190 16.34 63.11 4.02
N LEU A 191 17.55 63.12 3.47
CA LEU A 191 18.67 63.88 4.04
C LEU A 191 18.35 65.37 4.11
N ARG A 192 17.78 65.97 3.05
CA ARG A 192 17.33 67.38 3.05
C ARG A 192 16.25 67.65 4.10
N GLN A 193 15.31 66.73 4.29
CA GLN A 193 14.30 66.84 5.35
C GLN A 193 14.93 66.80 6.76
N LEU A 194 15.93 65.93 6.97
CA LEU A 194 16.66 65.87 8.23
C LEU A 194 17.47 67.15 8.51
N LEU A 195 18.08 67.72 7.47
CA LEU A 195 18.78 69.00 7.56
C LEU A 195 17.83 70.15 7.91
N GLN A 196 16.61 70.14 7.35
CA GLN A 196 15.57 71.09 7.72
C GLN A 196 15.15 70.94 9.19
N GLN A 197 14.85 69.71 9.62
CA GLN A 197 14.39 69.46 10.99
C GLN A 197 15.45 69.80 12.05
N ARG A 198 16.73 69.48 11.76
CA ARG A 198 17.80 69.62 12.74
C ARG A 198 18.46 71.00 12.72
N TRP A 199 18.60 71.61 11.53
CA TRP A 199 19.36 72.85 11.33
C TRP A 199 18.54 74.00 10.75
N GLY A 200 17.24 73.79 10.49
CA GLY A 200 16.37 74.84 9.94
C GLY A 200 16.67 75.21 8.49
N LEU A 201 17.50 74.43 7.79
CA LEU A 201 17.85 74.67 6.40
C LEU A 201 16.64 74.41 5.50
N SER A 202 16.35 75.31 4.56
CA SER A 202 15.31 75.06 3.57
C SER A 202 15.59 73.76 2.80
N PRO A 203 14.59 72.95 2.45
CA PRO A 203 14.74 71.82 1.52
C PRO A 203 15.32 72.22 0.15
N SER A 204 15.26 73.50 -0.20
CA SER A 204 15.84 74.09 -1.42
C SER A 204 17.22 74.73 -1.20
N ALA A 205 17.82 74.60 -0.01
CA ALA A 205 19.13 75.14 0.28
C ALA A 205 20.19 74.54 -0.65
N SER A 206 21.14 75.37 -1.10
CA SER A 206 22.20 74.90 -1.98
C SER A 206 23.15 73.95 -1.24
N VAL A 207 23.84 73.08 -1.98
CA VAL A 207 24.80 72.13 -1.39
C VAL A 207 25.91 72.89 -0.63
N ALA A 208 26.35 74.03 -1.15
CA ALA A 208 27.32 74.89 -0.49
C ALA A 208 26.82 75.43 0.86
N GLN A 209 25.55 75.85 0.95
CA GLN A 209 24.95 76.32 2.20
C GLN A 209 24.80 75.18 3.23
N ALA A 210 24.43 73.99 2.78
CA ALA A 210 24.37 72.81 3.65
C ALA A 210 25.75 72.39 4.15
N ALA A 211 26.78 72.47 3.29
CA ALA A 211 28.16 72.18 3.64
C ALA A 211 28.73 73.18 4.65
N GLU A 212 28.48 74.47 4.46
CA GLU A 212 28.89 75.52 5.39
C GLU A 212 28.21 75.37 6.77
N ALA A 213 26.91 75.07 6.78
CA ALA A 213 26.18 74.75 8.00
C ALA A 213 26.73 73.50 8.70
N ALA A 214 27.18 72.49 7.96
CA ALA A 214 27.81 71.30 8.51
C ALA A 214 29.22 71.57 9.05
N ARG A 215 30.06 72.36 8.36
CA ARG A 215 31.41 72.74 8.81
C ARG A 215 31.44 73.44 10.15
N SER A 216 30.43 74.26 10.44
CA SER A 216 30.30 74.93 11.74
C SER A 216 29.99 73.98 12.91
N ARG A 217 29.61 72.72 12.63
CA ARG A 217 29.09 71.77 13.64
C ARG A 217 29.84 70.44 13.65
N TRP A 218 30.42 70.03 12.53
CA TRP A 218 31.06 68.74 12.33
C TRP A 218 32.50 68.91 11.81
N PRO A 219 33.36 67.88 12.00
CA PRO A 219 34.69 67.87 11.40
C PRO A 219 34.64 68.01 9.88
N GLU A 220 35.65 68.67 9.29
CA GLU A 220 35.72 68.97 7.86
C GLU A 220 35.51 67.74 6.97
N ALA A 221 36.02 66.58 7.38
CA ALA A 221 35.85 65.32 6.64
C ALA A 221 34.37 64.89 6.53
N GLN A 222 33.57 65.08 7.58
CA GLN A 222 32.15 64.72 7.59
C GLN A 222 31.31 65.75 6.84
N ALA A 223 31.68 67.03 6.93
CA ALA A 223 31.04 68.10 6.16
C ALA A 223 31.28 67.92 4.64
N ALA A 224 32.50 67.56 4.24
CA ALA A 224 32.85 67.23 2.86
C ALA A 224 32.10 65.98 2.36
N GLN A 225 31.93 64.96 3.20
CA GLN A 225 31.16 63.76 2.86
C GLN A 225 29.67 64.09 2.66
N LEU A 226 29.07 64.93 3.52
CA LEU A 226 27.70 65.39 3.37
C LEU A 226 27.51 66.17 2.06
N ALA A 227 28.43 67.09 1.76
CA ALA A 227 28.43 67.84 0.52
C ALA A 227 28.42 66.89 -0.68
N ARG A 228 29.32 65.90 -0.70
CA ARG A 228 29.38 64.89 -1.76
C ARG A 228 28.08 64.10 -1.92
N LEU A 229 27.44 63.68 -0.83
CA LEU A 229 26.18 62.93 -0.87
C LEU A 229 24.98 63.76 -1.38
N LEU A 230 25.02 65.08 -1.15
CA LEU A 230 24.02 66.03 -1.65
C LEU A 230 24.31 66.52 -3.08
N GLU A 231 25.58 66.51 -3.47
CA GLU A 231 26.05 66.90 -4.80
C GLU A 231 25.82 65.81 -5.82
N GLU A 232 26.12 64.54 -5.49
CA GLU A 232 26.13 63.42 -6.44
C GLU A 232 24.81 63.34 -7.24
N PRO A 233 24.78 63.84 -8.50
CA PRO A 233 23.70 63.58 -9.42
C PRO A 233 23.92 62.17 -9.97
N PRO A 234 22.87 61.44 -10.40
CA PRO A 234 23.07 60.10 -10.93
C PRO A 234 24.08 60.17 -12.06
N ALA A 235 25.20 59.44 -11.93
CA ALA A 235 26.09 59.23 -13.05
C ALA A 235 25.29 58.48 -14.12
N ALA A 236 24.82 59.21 -15.14
CA ALA A 236 24.38 58.68 -16.41
C ALA A 236 25.60 58.04 -17.09
N GLY A 237 25.94 56.83 -16.65
CA GLY A 237 27.22 56.21 -16.96
C GLY A 237 27.23 54.77 -16.47
N GLY A 238 26.36 53.95 -17.05
CA GLY A 238 26.25 52.54 -16.69
C GLY A 238 25.30 51.76 -17.59
N GLY A 239 25.50 51.83 -18.90
CA GLY A 239 24.93 50.89 -19.86
C GLY A 239 23.45 51.07 -20.19
N MET A 240 23.16 51.49 -21.42
CA MET A 240 21.90 51.16 -22.08
C MET A 240 21.75 49.63 -22.16
N ALA A 241 21.15 49.04 -21.15
CA ALA A 241 20.17 48.01 -21.41
C ALA A 241 18.83 48.73 -21.35
N GLU A 242 18.09 48.75 -22.45
CA GLU A 242 16.71 49.20 -22.45
C GLU A 242 16.00 48.70 -21.18
N PRO A 243 15.14 49.51 -20.54
CA PRO A 243 14.20 48.95 -19.59
C PRO A 243 13.45 47.88 -20.37
N ARG A 244 13.67 46.60 -20.05
CA ARG A 244 12.88 45.51 -20.60
C ARG A 244 11.47 45.91 -20.27
N ALA A 245 10.76 46.39 -21.28
CA ALA A 245 9.40 46.83 -21.14
C ALA A 245 8.70 45.69 -20.41
N ALA A 246 8.28 45.94 -19.18
CA ALA A 246 7.14 45.25 -18.61
C ALA A 246 5.93 45.68 -19.44
N LYS A 247 5.95 45.25 -20.71
CA LYS A 247 4.89 45.39 -21.66
C LYS A 247 3.79 44.52 -21.08
N GLN A 248 2.82 45.21 -20.51
CA GLN A 248 1.44 44.74 -20.39
C GLN A 248 1.23 43.54 -19.47
N ARG A 249 1.27 43.80 -18.17
CA ARG A 249 0.14 43.39 -17.32
C ARG A 249 -0.34 44.62 -16.56
N GLY A 250 -1.23 45.37 -17.21
CA GLY A 250 -1.97 46.46 -16.61
C GLY A 250 -2.80 45.93 -15.45
N VAL A 251 -2.25 46.03 -14.25
CA VAL A 251 -3.06 46.11 -13.03
C VAL A 251 -2.67 47.43 -12.40
N SER A 252 -3.44 48.47 -12.69
CA SER A 252 -3.24 49.76 -12.05
C SER A 252 -3.41 49.57 -10.54
N ALA A 253 -2.64 50.28 -9.73
CA ALA A 253 -2.73 50.20 -8.26
C ALA A 253 -4.17 50.46 -7.75
N LYS A 254 -4.98 51.24 -8.50
CA LYS A 254 -6.42 51.43 -8.24
C LYS A 254 -7.22 50.12 -8.33
N ALA A 255 -6.91 49.23 -9.26
CA ALA A 255 -7.58 47.94 -9.42
C ALA A 255 -7.24 46.94 -8.30
N PHE A 256 -6.07 47.09 -7.66
CA PHE A 256 -5.68 46.25 -6.52
C PHE A 256 -6.40 46.69 -5.23
N VAL A 257 -6.58 47.99 -5.02
CA VAL A 257 -7.32 48.55 -3.86
C VAL A 257 -8.81 48.23 -3.97
N GLN A 258 -9.44 48.40 -5.14
CA GLN A 258 -10.86 48.06 -5.34
C GLN A 258 -11.17 46.56 -5.17
N ARG A 259 -10.20 45.67 -5.45
CA ARG A 259 -10.40 44.23 -5.26
C ARG A 259 -10.39 43.83 -3.78
N ARG A 260 -9.77 44.64 -2.92
CA ARG A 260 -9.69 44.38 -1.47
C ARG A 260 -10.97 44.81 -0.73
N GLU A 261 -11.67 45.83 -1.21
CA GLU A 261 -12.94 46.30 -0.62
C GLU A 261 -14.13 45.36 -0.93
N ARG A 262 -14.10 44.60 -2.04
CA ARG A 262 -15.16 43.64 -2.39
C ARG A 262 -15.21 42.36 -1.54
N TRP A 263 -14.22 42.12 -0.69
CA TRP A 263 -14.17 40.93 0.19
C TRP A 263 -14.50 41.27 1.64
N ALA A 264 -14.90 42.51 1.93
CA ALA A 264 -15.22 43.00 3.27
C ALA A 264 -16.72 43.30 3.48
N THR A 265 -17.57 42.85 2.56
CA THR A 265 -19.04 42.78 2.68
C THR A 265 -19.49 41.36 2.43
#